data_AF-A0A373VYX2-F1
#
_entry.id   AF-A0A373VYX2-F1
#
_cell.length_a   1.000
_cell.length_b   1.000
_cell.length_c   1.000
_cell.angle_alpha   90.00
_cell.angle_beta   90.00
_cell.angle_gamma   90.00
#
_symmetry.space_group_name_H-M   'P 1'
#
loop_
_entity.id
_entity.type
_entity.pdbx_description
1 polymer ?
#
loop_
_entity_poly.entity_id
_entity_poly.type
_entity_poly.pdbx_seq_one_letter_code
_entity_poly.pdbx_strand_id
1 'polypeptide(L)'
;MKKLGLFIIVGLLSMTIPQMNANTFTVQAATIKKVTGIKKNRVKDGSYFYSKKKYYDGCYRKISWKKIKKVSGYQVYRYDYYLKKWNRVLTTKNNYFKITDTCEGEKLKLKVRAYKKKKGKTIYGRFSKALIYTENTLLYYTKNDKLVKKGCYVSGLNGYHKNCEQQAFTLQNEYRKKVGVKQLEWSEVLYEICKSRAKEIVNDFSHNKLDSTAQKVLKDKYNYDKWMLRGKVGTKEYGLTIVSGENIFGGSTSPKQAMTSWKNSPGHYHNMIHSDYRYGAMASYEGRWVAIFSMVDVDEIVLNNNMESLESALQILDR
;
A
#
# COMPACT_ATOMS: atom_id res chain seq x y z
N MET A 1 45.66 22.49 -16.06
CA MET A 1 45.62 21.28 -15.21
C MET A 1 44.35 20.50 -15.54
N LYS A 2 44.54 19.24 -15.98
CA LYS A 2 43.61 18.07 -16.06
C LYS A 2 42.10 18.37 -15.99
N LYS A 3 41.30 17.93 -16.97
CA LYS A 3 40.99 16.50 -17.17
C LYS A 3 40.63 16.15 -18.62
N LEU A 4 41.19 15.01 -19.04
CA LEU A 4 40.92 14.24 -20.26
C LEU A 4 39.42 14.07 -20.53
N GLY A 5 39.02 14.33 -21.78
CA GLY A 5 37.76 13.87 -22.34
C GLY A 5 37.76 12.35 -22.48
N LEU A 6 36.75 11.70 -21.91
CA LEU A 6 36.51 10.28 -22.04
C LEU A 6 35.65 10.05 -23.30
N PHE A 7 36.28 9.69 -24.41
CA PHE A 7 35.59 9.14 -25.59
C PHE A 7 35.21 7.69 -25.30
N ILE A 8 33.91 7.39 -25.21
CA ILE A 8 33.42 6.01 -25.20
C ILE A 8 33.19 5.60 -26.66
N ILE A 9 34.12 4.80 -27.18
CA ILE A 9 33.99 4.05 -28.42
C ILE A 9 32.95 2.94 -28.19
N VAL A 10 31.82 3.02 -28.90
CA VAL A 10 30.83 1.95 -28.96
C VAL A 10 31.36 0.87 -29.90
N GLY A 11 32.13 -0.07 -29.35
CA GLY A 11 32.52 -1.29 -30.05
C GLY A 11 31.38 -2.31 -30.00
N LEU A 12 30.81 -2.65 -31.16
CA LEU A 12 29.97 -3.83 -31.33
C LEU A 12 30.79 -5.10 -30.99
N LEU A 13 30.54 -5.69 -29.83
CA LEU A 13 30.95 -7.07 -29.54
C LEU A 13 29.85 -8.02 -30.01
N SER A 14 30.06 -8.64 -31.16
CA SER A 14 29.32 -9.84 -31.59
C SER A 14 29.75 -11.02 -30.73
N MET A 15 29.02 -11.27 -29.64
CA MET A 15 29.16 -12.51 -28.88
C MET A 15 28.29 -13.60 -29.50
N THR A 16 28.94 -14.64 -30.01
CA THR A 16 28.33 -15.91 -30.39
C THR A 16 27.56 -16.48 -29.21
N ILE A 17 26.25 -16.67 -29.37
CA ILE A 17 25.39 -17.30 -28.36
C ILE A 17 25.68 -18.80 -28.39
N PRO A 18 26.22 -19.43 -27.33
CA PRO A 18 26.24 -20.88 -27.25
C PRO A 18 24.79 -21.35 -27.16
N GLN A 19 24.36 -22.22 -28.08
CA GLN A 19 23.11 -22.95 -27.96
C GLN A 19 23.08 -23.65 -26.59
N MET A 20 22.31 -23.08 -25.66
CA MET A 20 22.00 -23.78 -24.43
C MET A 20 21.10 -24.96 -24.78
N ASN A 21 21.68 -26.16 -24.62
CA ASN A 21 20.95 -27.42 -24.59
C ASN A 21 19.64 -27.25 -23.83
N ALA A 22 18.55 -27.69 -24.45
CA ALA A 22 17.23 -27.75 -23.84
C ALA A 22 17.33 -28.57 -22.55
N ASN A 23 17.49 -27.88 -21.42
CA ASN A 23 17.35 -28.48 -20.11
C ASN A 23 15.91 -28.96 -20.02
N THR A 24 15.76 -30.28 -20.11
CA THR A 24 14.51 -30.98 -19.86
C THR A 24 13.91 -30.44 -18.57
N PHE A 25 12.77 -29.77 -18.69
CA PHE A 25 11.94 -29.43 -17.55
C PHE A 25 11.47 -30.75 -16.95
N THR A 26 12.24 -31.29 -16.00
CA THR A 26 11.78 -32.35 -15.13
C THR A 26 10.68 -31.75 -14.26
N VAL A 27 9.44 -31.91 -14.74
CA VAL A 27 8.23 -31.64 -13.96
C VAL A 27 8.26 -32.58 -12.76
N GLN A 28 8.82 -32.11 -11.64
CA GLN A 28 8.77 -32.86 -10.40
C GLN A 28 7.29 -32.95 -9.99
N ALA A 29 6.69 -34.12 -10.19
CA ALA A 29 5.30 -34.40 -9.83
C ALA A 29 5.04 -33.92 -8.41
N ALA A 30 4.04 -33.04 -8.25
CA ALA A 30 3.72 -32.42 -6.98
C ALA A 30 3.24 -33.49 -5.96
N THR A 31 4.17 -34.00 -5.15
CA THR A 31 3.89 -34.97 -4.08
C THR A 31 2.99 -34.42 -2.98
N ILE A 32 2.75 -33.10 -2.96
CA ILE A 32 1.87 -32.43 -2.00
C ILE A 32 0.54 -32.10 -2.68
N LYS A 33 -0.55 -32.64 -2.13
CA LYS A 33 -1.92 -32.36 -2.56
C LYS A 33 -2.21 -30.86 -2.59
N LYS A 34 -3.01 -30.42 -3.57
CA LYS A 34 -3.54 -29.05 -3.65
C LYS A 34 -4.42 -28.74 -2.43
N VAL A 35 -4.29 -27.54 -1.87
CA VAL A 35 -5.18 -27.05 -0.81
C VAL A 35 -6.59 -26.81 -1.38
N THR A 36 -7.61 -27.39 -0.74
CA THR A 36 -9.02 -27.28 -1.15
C THR A 36 -9.91 -26.82 0.01
N GLY A 37 -11.11 -26.33 -0.33
CA GLY A 37 -12.11 -25.89 0.66
C GLY A 37 -11.70 -24.65 1.45
N ILE A 38 -10.87 -23.78 0.86
CA ILE A 38 -10.59 -22.47 1.46
C ILE A 38 -11.89 -21.68 1.58
N LYS A 39 -12.19 -21.16 2.78
CA LYS A 39 -13.43 -20.45 3.05
C LYS A 39 -13.28 -19.33 4.08
N LYS A 40 -14.10 -18.29 3.89
CA LYS A 40 -14.37 -17.25 4.88
C LYS A 40 -15.35 -17.78 5.91
N ASN A 41 -14.98 -17.80 7.20
CA ASN A 41 -15.91 -18.15 8.28
C ASN A 41 -16.59 -16.87 8.81
N ARG A 42 -17.60 -17.01 9.69
CA ARG A 42 -18.24 -15.87 10.37
C ARG A 42 -17.23 -15.06 11.20
N VAL A 43 -17.55 -13.79 11.45
CA VAL A 43 -16.79 -12.96 12.40
C VAL A 43 -16.93 -13.64 13.75
N LYS A 44 -15.85 -13.63 14.53
CA LYS A 44 -15.91 -14.08 15.91
C LYS A 44 -15.61 -12.91 16.80
N ASP A 45 -16.51 -12.68 17.74
CA ASP A 45 -16.20 -11.89 18.92
C ASP A 45 -15.04 -12.58 19.66
N GLY A 46 -14.03 -11.80 20.00
CA GLY A 46 -12.86 -12.23 20.72
C GLY A 46 -12.78 -11.63 22.12
N SER A 47 -13.77 -10.84 22.52
CA SER A 47 -13.76 -10.05 23.74
C SER A 47 -13.99 -10.96 24.94
N TYR A 48 -13.04 -10.99 25.87
CA TYR A 48 -13.21 -11.64 27.17
C TYR A 48 -12.18 -11.17 28.18
N PHE A 49 -12.63 -11.02 29.42
CA PHE A 49 -11.81 -10.71 30.57
C PHE A 49 -11.40 -12.02 31.26
N TYR A 50 -10.10 -12.32 31.26
CA TYR A 50 -9.59 -13.50 31.97
C TYR A 50 -9.09 -13.12 33.37
N SER A 51 -8.45 -11.97 33.51
CA SER A 51 -8.02 -11.40 34.79
C SER A 51 -7.63 -9.92 34.64
N LYS A 52 -7.34 -9.22 35.74
CA LYS A 52 -6.82 -7.83 35.74
C LYS A 52 -5.59 -7.62 34.84
N LYS A 53 -4.83 -8.68 34.52
CA LYS A 53 -3.60 -8.62 33.71
C LYS A 53 -3.76 -9.19 32.30
N LYS A 54 -4.94 -9.72 31.95
CA LYS A 54 -5.18 -10.39 30.66
C LYS A 54 -6.62 -10.19 30.21
N TYR A 55 -6.81 -9.22 29.34
CA TYR A 55 -8.07 -9.01 28.63
C TYR A 55 -7.83 -9.03 27.12
N TYR A 56 -8.87 -9.46 26.41
CA TYR A 56 -8.94 -9.45 24.96
C TYR A 56 -10.11 -8.59 24.56
N ASP A 57 -9.95 -7.84 23.49
CA ASP A 57 -10.96 -6.93 22.97
C ASP A 57 -11.04 -7.00 21.45
N GLY A 58 -12.23 -6.73 20.94
CA GLY A 58 -12.56 -6.68 19.52
C GLY A 58 -12.89 -8.03 18.89
N CYS A 59 -12.80 -8.09 17.56
CA CYS A 59 -13.25 -9.22 16.76
C CYS A 59 -12.24 -9.63 15.68
N TYR A 60 -12.34 -10.88 15.23
CA TYR A 60 -11.46 -11.40 14.19
C TYR A 60 -12.20 -12.26 13.17
N ARG A 61 -11.62 -12.35 11.97
CA ARG A 61 -12.10 -13.23 10.89
C ARG A 61 -11.25 -14.48 10.80
N LYS A 62 -11.88 -15.66 10.88
CA LYS A 62 -11.17 -16.93 10.63
C LYS A 62 -11.25 -17.31 9.14
N ILE A 63 -10.10 -17.59 8.53
CA ILE A 63 -9.99 -18.23 7.21
C ILE A 63 -9.48 -19.64 7.42
N SER A 64 -10.15 -20.64 6.85
CA SER A 64 -9.81 -22.06 7.04
C SER A 64 -9.89 -22.86 5.74
N TRP A 65 -9.27 -24.03 5.73
CA TRP A 65 -9.28 -24.98 4.60
C TRP A 65 -9.23 -26.43 5.07
N LYS A 66 -9.44 -27.38 4.15
CA LYS A 66 -9.33 -28.81 4.44
C LYS A 66 -7.90 -29.17 4.85
N LYS A 67 -7.73 -29.89 5.98
CA LYS A 67 -6.42 -30.30 6.50
C LYS A 67 -5.78 -31.34 5.57
N ILE A 68 -4.52 -31.12 5.19
CA ILE A 68 -3.70 -32.09 4.47
C ILE A 68 -2.82 -32.82 5.49
N LYS A 69 -2.87 -34.16 5.51
CA LYS A 69 -2.01 -34.99 6.38
C LYS A 69 -0.55 -34.98 5.89
N LYS A 70 0.40 -35.20 6.80
CA LYS A 70 1.84 -35.39 6.50
C LYS A 70 2.54 -34.18 5.81
N VAL A 71 2.03 -32.95 6.01
CA VAL A 71 2.67 -31.69 5.60
C VAL A 71 3.25 -30.97 6.81
N SER A 72 4.25 -30.11 6.61
CA SER A 72 4.88 -29.34 7.70
C SER A 72 4.11 -28.07 8.04
N GLY A 73 3.30 -27.55 7.12
CA GLY A 73 2.46 -26.39 7.33
C GLY A 73 1.92 -25.81 6.02
N TYR A 74 1.50 -24.56 6.09
CA TYR A 74 0.91 -23.81 5.00
C TYR A 74 1.51 -22.41 4.90
N GLN A 75 1.57 -21.89 3.68
CA GLN A 75 1.87 -20.49 3.39
C GLN A 75 0.62 -19.80 2.85
N VAL A 76 0.29 -18.66 3.43
CA VAL A 76 -0.81 -17.79 3.01
C VAL A 76 -0.24 -16.64 2.20
N TYR A 77 -0.86 -16.39 1.06
CA TYR A 77 -0.53 -15.28 0.18
C TYR A 77 -1.75 -14.38 0.04
N ARG A 78 -1.50 -13.07 0.03
CA ARG A 78 -2.48 -12.03 -0.26
C ARG A 78 -2.08 -11.33 -1.56
N TYR A 79 -3.08 -11.04 -2.39
CA TYR A 79 -2.89 -10.25 -3.60
C TYR A 79 -2.90 -8.77 -3.25
N ASP A 80 -1.89 -8.06 -3.71
CA ASP A 80 -1.78 -6.62 -3.68
C ASP A 80 -2.39 -6.08 -4.98
N TYR A 81 -3.49 -5.33 -4.86
CA TYR A 81 -4.22 -4.80 -6.01
C TYR A 81 -3.48 -3.65 -6.69
N TYR A 82 -2.69 -2.89 -5.93
CA TYR A 82 -1.94 -1.77 -6.45
C TYR A 82 -0.70 -2.24 -7.21
N LEU A 83 0.13 -3.06 -6.55
CA LEU A 83 1.35 -3.65 -7.15
C LEU A 83 1.06 -4.84 -8.08
N LYS A 84 -0.21 -5.24 -8.21
CA LYS A 84 -0.69 -6.37 -9.02
C LYS A 84 0.05 -7.70 -8.77
N LYS A 85 0.57 -7.91 -7.55
CA LYS A 85 1.44 -9.06 -7.20
C LYS A 85 0.94 -9.86 -5.99
N TRP A 86 1.40 -11.10 -5.87
CA TRP A 86 1.10 -11.95 -4.72
C TRP A 86 2.21 -11.89 -3.67
N ASN A 87 1.87 -11.44 -2.47
CA ASN A 87 2.79 -11.36 -1.34
C ASN A 87 2.51 -12.47 -0.33
N ARG A 88 3.56 -13.12 0.19
CA ARG A 88 3.41 -14.08 1.30
C ARG A 88 3.20 -13.30 2.59
N VAL A 89 2.06 -13.51 3.25
CA VAL A 89 1.69 -12.77 4.47
C VAL A 89 1.79 -13.59 5.75
N LEU A 90 1.76 -14.92 5.66
CA LEU A 90 1.80 -15.78 6.84
C LEU A 90 2.34 -17.18 6.50
N THR A 91 3.03 -17.78 7.47
CA THR A 91 3.27 -19.22 7.52
C THR A 91 2.62 -19.78 8.78
N THR A 92 1.89 -20.90 8.68
CA THR A 92 1.16 -21.49 9.80
C THR A 92 1.21 -23.02 9.76
N LYS A 93 1.25 -23.66 10.93
CA LYS A 93 1.09 -25.13 11.06
C LYS A 93 -0.39 -25.55 11.04
N ASN A 94 -1.29 -24.62 11.32
CA ASN A 94 -2.73 -24.85 11.36
C ASN A 94 -3.32 -24.83 9.95
N ASN A 95 -4.46 -25.51 9.74
CA ASN A 95 -5.25 -25.41 8.52
C ASN A 95 -6.21 -24.19 8.53
N TYR A 96 -5.84 -23.17 9.29
CA TYR A 96 -6.55 -21.91 9.41
C TYR A 96 -5.60 -20.80 9.88
N PHE A 97 -6.04 -19.56 9.73
CA PHE A 97 -5.48 -18.41 10.42
C PHE A 97 -6.59 -17.41 10.78
N LYS A 98 -6.26 -16.44 11.63
CA LYS A 98 -7.13 -15.32 11.98
C LYS A 98 -6.63 -14.07 11.27
N ILE A 99 -7.53 -13.27 10.73
CA ILE A 99 -7.29 -11.88 10.38
C ILE A 99 -7.73 -11.07 11.60
N THR A 100 -6.78 -10.38 12.21
CA THR A 100 -6.97 -9.68 13.50
C THR A 100 -6.93 -8.17 13.34
N ASP A 101 -6.71 -7.68 12.12
CA ASP A 101 -6.73 -6.25 11.82
C ASP A 101 -6.99 -6.03 10.32
N THR A 102 -8.04 -5.28 9.99
CA THR A 102 -8.42 -4.91 8.61
C THR A 102 -9.46 -3.81 8.62
N CYS A 103 -9.33 -2.85 7.67
CA CYS A 103 -10.29 -1.77 7.53
C CYS A 103 -11.64 -2.29 7.00
N GLU A 104 -12.72 -1.57 7.29
CA GLU A 104 -14.03 -1.88 6.71
C GLU A 104 -14.06 -1.61 5.20
N GLY A 105 -14.68 -2.50 4.42
CA GLY A 105 -14.81 -2.37 2.97
C GLY A 105 -13.56 -2.80 2.18
N GLU A 106 -12.52 -3.32 2.84
CA GLU A 106 -11.32 -3.80 2.14
C GLU A 106 -11.65 -5.01 1.26
N LYS A 107 -11.23 -4.98 -0.02
CA LYS A 107 -11.26 -6.16 -0.87
C LYS A 107 -10.04 -7.03 -0.60
N LEU A 108 -10.27 -8.26 -0.15
CA LEU A 108 -9.23 -9.26 0.06
C LEU A 108 -9.25 -10.32 -1.05
N LYS A 109 -8.05 -10.72 -1.49
CA LYS A 109 -7.84 -11.85 -2.38
C LYS A 109 -6.70 -12.70 -1.85
N LEU A 110 -7.02 -13.92 -1.43
CA LEU A 110 -6.14 -14.80 -0.66
C LEU A 110 -5.98 -16.14 -1.37
N LYS A 111 -4.78 -16.73 -1.28
CA LYS A 111 -4.55 -18.13 -1.67
C LYS A 111 -3.59 -18.80 -0.70
N VAL A 112 -3.69 -20.12 -0.61
CA VAL A 112 -2.90 -20.90 0.34
C VAL A 112 -2.24 -22.06 -0.38
N ARG A 113 -0.99 -22.38 -0.02
CA ARG A 113 -0.33 -23.62 -0.43
C ARG A 113 0.22 -24.36 0.78
N ALA A 114 0.21 -25.68 0.74
CA ALA A 114 0.89 -26.50 1.74
C ALA A 114 2.39 -26.64 1.41
N TYR A 115 3.21 -26.88 2.42
CA TYR A 115 4.62 -27.19 2.25
C TYR A 115 5.06 -28.33 3.17
N LYS A 116 6.10 -29.05 2.76
CA LYS A 116 6.73 -30.11 3.55
C LYS A 116 8.24 -29.91 3.57
N LYS A 117 8.83 -29.96 4.75
CA LYS A 117 10.29 -29.97 4.95
C LYS A 117 10.78 -31.42 4.98
N LYS A 118 11.79 -31.76 4.19
CA LYS A 118 12.45 -33.09 4.16
C LYS A 118 13.94 -32.90 3.86
N LYS A 119 14.82 -33.40 4.74
CA LYS A 119 16.29 -33.37 4.58
C LYS A 119 16.81 -31.99 4.11
N GLY A 120 16.49 -30.93 4.86
CA GLY A 120 16.88 -29.55 4.53
C GLY A 120 16.15 -28.87 3.36
N LYS A 121 15.45 -29.62 2.49
CA LYS A 121 14.69 -29.07 1.36
C LYS A 121 13.23 -28.80 1.73
N THR A 122 12.65 -27.74 1.15
CA THR A 122 11.22 -27.44 1.26
C THR A 122 10.52 -27.73 -0.06
N ILE A 123 9.55 -28.64 -0.03
CA ILE A 123 8.70 -28.98 -1.17
C ILE A 123 7.37 -28.22 -1.01
N TYR A 124 6.90 -27.62 -2.10
CA TYR A 124 5.66 -26.83 -2.13
C TYR A 124 4.57 -27.53 -2.94
N GLY A 125 3.36 -27.54 -2.41
CA GLY A 125 2.18 -27.97 -3.16
C GLY A 125 1.61 -26.86 -4.04
N ARG A 126 0.64 -27.24 -4.89
CA ARG A 126 -0.13 -26.27 -5.70
C ARG A 126 -0.97 -25.36 -4.80
N PHE A 127 -1.12 -24.11 -5.22
CA PHE A 127 -2.01 -23.15 -4.57
C PHE A 127 -3.48 -23.58 -4.64
N SER A 128 -4.26 -23.20 -3.62
CA SER A 128 -5.71 -23.27 -3.63
C SER A 128 -6.31 -22.42 -4.75
N LYS A 129 -7.62 -22.60 -5.02
CA LYS A 129 -8.40 -21.53 -5.67
C LYS A 129 -8.26 -20.25 -4.83
N ALA A 130 -8.28 -19.09 -5.47
CA ALA A 130 -8.25 -17.82 -4.75
C ALA A 130 -9.59 -17.61 -4.04
N LEU A 131 -9.54 -17.26 -2.76
CA LEU A 131 -10.68 -16.75 -2.01
C LEU A 131 -10.72 -15.22 -2.19
N ILE A 132 -11.80 -14.69 -2.75
CA ILE A 132 -11.99 -13.26 -2.99
C ILE A 132 -13.24 -12.83 -2.22
N TYR A 133 -13.15 -11.77 -1.43
CA TYR A 133 -14.29 -11.17 -0.73
C TYR A 133 -13.99 -9.74 -0.29
N THR A 134 -15.03 -8.98 0.02
CA THR A 134 -14.92 -7.70 0.74
C THR A 134 -15.19 -7.95 2.22
N GLU A 135 -14.31 -7.45 3.09
CA GLU A 135 -14.56 -7.46 4.53
C GLU A 135 -15.43 -6.26 4.89
N ASN A 136 -16.63 -6.51 5.41
CA ASN A 136 -17.62 -5.46 5.70
C ASN A 136 -17.66 -5.16 7.21
N THR A 137 -16.58 -5.43 7.91
CA THR A 137 -16.47 -5.24 9.36
C THR A 137 -15.07 -4.75 9.63
N LEU A 138 -14.94 -3.64 10.36
CA LEU A 138 -13.66 -3.25 10.93
C LEU A 138 -13.19 -4.37 11.87
N LEU A 139 -12.12 -5.06 11.51
CA LEU A 139 -11.52 -6.07 12.36
C LEU A 139 -10.41 -5.43 13.16
N TYR A 140 -10.42 -5.65 14.46
CA TYR A 140 -9.32 -5.36 15.37
C TYR A 140 -9.40 -6.39 16.49
N TYR A 141 -8.27 -7.00 16.86
CA TYR A 141 -8.24 -7.97 17.95
C TYR A 141 -6.96 -7.82 18.76
N THR A 142 -7.13 -7.41 20.02
CA THR A 142 -6.02 -7.04 20.90
C THR A 142 -5.94 -7.97 22.11
N LYS A 143 -4.76 -7.98 22.73
CA LYS A 143 -4.50 -8.52 24.06
C LYS A 143 -3.78 -7.44 24.85
N ASN A 144 -4.40 -6.94 25.92
CA ASN A 144 -3.88 -5.80 26.69
C ASN A 144 -3.50 -4.62 25.75
N ASP A 145 -4.48 -4.18 24.94
CA ASP A 145 -4.37 -3.14 23.90
C ASP A 145 -3.36 -3.37 22.78
N LYS A 146 -2.66 -4.51 22.78
CA LYS A 146 -1.69 -4.85 21.74
C LYS A 146 -2.30 -5.81 20.73
N LEU A 147 -2.27 -5.45 19.44
CA LEU A 147 -2.75 -6.32 18.35
C LEU A 147 -2.15 -7.73 18.43
N VAL A 148 -3.01 -8.74 18.30
CA VAL A 148 -2.59 -10.13 18.29
C VAL A 148 -1.98 -10.49 16.94
N LYS A 149 -0.65 -10.54 16.88
CA LYS A 149 0.12 -10.83 15.64
C LYS A 149 0.51 -12.29 15.48
N LYS A 150 0.77 -13.02 16.58
CA LYS A 150 1.32 -14.38 16.52
C LYS A 150 0.35 -15.34 15.83
N GLY A 151 0.76 -15.89 14.69
CA GLY A 151 -0.06 -16.83 13.89
C GLY A 151 -1.28 -16.19 13.22
N CYS A 152 -1.36 -14.86 13.20
CA CYS A 152 -2.45 -14.09 12.64
C CYS A 152 -1.96 -13.23 11.47
N TYR A 153 -2.89 -12.82 10.63
CA TYR A 153 -2.65 -11.78 9.63
C TYR A 153 -3.18 -10.46 10.16
N VAL A 154 -2.32 -9.46 10.20
CA VAL A 154 -2.67 -8.06 10.44
C VAL A 154 -2.43 -7.32 9.14
N SER A 155 -3.46 -6.67 8.60
CA SER A 155 -3.30 -5.86 7.40
C SER A 155 -2.76 -4.48 7.71
N GLY A 156 -3.03 -3.96 8.91
CA GLY A 156 -2.55 -2.67 9.38
C GLY A 156 -1.26 -2.78 10.18
N LEU A 157 -0.41 -1.78 9.99
CA LEU A 157 0.84 -1.60 10.70
C LEU A 157 0.80 -0.23 11.38
N ASN A 158 0.91 -0.22 12.71
CA ASN A 158 0.89 1.00 13.53
C ASN A 158 -0.35 1.88 13.29
N GLY A 159 -1.51 1.25 13.04
CA GLY A 159 -2.78 1.93 12.82
C GLY A 159 -3.11 2.25 11.35
N TYR A 160 -2.20 1.97 10.41
CA TYR A 160 -2.38 2.29 8.99
C TYR A 160 -2.53 1.04 8.14
N HIS A 161 -3.48 1.05 7.21
CA HIS A 161 -3.85 -0.10 6.38
C HIS A 161 -3.46 0.16 4.93
N LYS A 162 -2.16 0.15 4.61
CA LYS A 162 -1.64 0.51 3.26
C LYS A 162 -2.40 -0.09 2.09
N ASN A 163 -2.76 -1.37 2.18
CA ASN A 163 -3.51 -2.00 1.09
C ASN A 163 -4.97 -1.52 0.94
N CYS A 164 -5.57 -1.06 2.03
CA CYS A 164 -6.88 -0.44 2.06
C CYS A 164 -6.79 0.99 1.50
N GLU A 165 -5.79 1.74 1.93
CA GLU A 165 -5.50 3.11 1.48
C GLU A 165 -5.18 3.15 -0.03
N GLN A 166 -4.39 2.20 -0.53
CA GLN A 166 -4.14 2.07 -1.97
C GLN A 166 -5.38 1.65 -2.77
N GLN A 167 -6.34 0.94 -2.16
CA GLN A 167 -7.63 0.66 -2.81
C GLN A 167 -8.49 1.93 -2.89
N ALA A 168 -8.48 2.77 -1.86
CA ALA A 168 -9.10 4.10 -1.91
C ALA A 168 -8.43 4.98 -3.00
N PHE A 169 -7.10 4.96 -3.11
CA PHE A 169 -6.34 5.67 -4.16
C PHE A 169 -6.67 5.16 -5.56
N THR A 170 -6.81 3.85 -5.72
CA THR A 170 -7.28 3.25 -6.98
C THR A 170 -8.68 3.76 -7.34
N LEU A 171 -9.60 3.81 -6.36
CA LEU A 171 -10.96 4.34 -6.57
C LEU A 171 -10.94 5.83 -6.93
N GLN A 172 -10.07 6.64 -6.32
CA GLN A 172 -9.85 8.03 -6.71
C GLN A 172 -9.42 8.15 -8.18
N ASN A 173 -8.47 7.32 -8.62
CA ASN A 173 -8.02 7.28 -10.02
C ASN A 173 -9.11 6.81 -11.00
N GLU A 174 -10.07 6.00 -10.56
CA GLU A 174 -11.25 5.68 -11.37
C GLU A 174 -12.16 6.90 -11.58
N TYR A 175 -12.26 7.83 -10.62
CA TYR A 175 -12.98 9.09 -10.84
C TYR A 175 -12.24 10.00 -11.83
N ARG A 176 -10.92 10.09 -11.71
CA ARG A 176 -10.06 10.84 -12.65
C ARG A 176 -10.21 10.34 -14.09
N LYS A 177 -10.15 9.01 -14.25
CA LYS A 177 -10.37 8.36 -15.55
C LYS A 177 -11.73 8.71 -16.16
N LYS A 178 -12.79 8.75 -15.36
CA LYS A 178 -14.16 9.05 -15.84
C LYS A 178 -14.29 10.46 -16.42
N VAL A 179 -13.49 11.42 -15.95
CA VAL A 179 -13.51 12.80 -16.44
C VAL A 179 -12.34 13.10 -17.39
N GLY A 180 -11.58 12.08 -17.81
CA GLY A 180 -10.53 12.22 -18.81
C GLY A 180 -9.24 12.88 -18.32
N VAL A 181 -9.03 13.03 -17.02
CA VAL A 181 -7.76 13.58 -16.49
C VAL A 181 -6.76 12.46 -16.17
N LYS A 182 -5.46 12.80 -16.20
CA LYS A 182 -4.38 11.84 -15.94
C LYS A 182 -4.53 11.18 -14.58
N GLN A 183 -4.31 9.86 -14.50
CA GLN A 183 -4.25 9.15 -13.22
C GLN A 183 -3.08 9.66 -12.38
N LEU A 184 -3.24 9.65 -11.07
CA LEU A 184 -2.16 9.97 -10.14
C LEU A 184 -1.29 8.74 -9.91
N GLU A 185 0.00 8.98 -9.77
CA GLU A 185 0.97 7.99 -9.30
C GLU A 185 1.11 8.06 -7.78
N TRP A 186 1.22 6.90 -7.14
CA TRP A 186 1.39 6.82 -5.68
C TRP A 186 2.79 7.25 -5.27
N SER A 187 2.88 8.21 -4.35
CA SER A 187 4.15 8.59 -3.71
C SER A 187 4.27 8.03 -2.29
N GLU A 188 5.40 7.39 -2.00
CA GLU A 188 5.73 6.90 -0.66
C GLU A 188 6.06 8.03 0.31
N VAL A 189 6.69 9.11 -0.16
CA VAL A 189 6.99 10.29 0.66
C VAL A 189 5.70 11.01 1.06
N LEU A 190 4.79 11.25 0.10
CA LEU A 190 3.47 11.84 0.40
C LEU A 190 2.67 10.94 1.33
N TYR A 191 2.81 9.61 1.24
CA TYR A 191 2.15 8.68 2.15
C TYR A 191 2.65 8.85 3.59
N GLU A 192 3.95 9.08 3.82
CA GLU A 192 4.46 9.38 5.17
C GLU A 192 3.88 10.69 5.73
N ILE A 193 3.67 11.70 4.89
CA ILE A 193 3.01 12.96 5.29
C ILE A 193 1.55 12.70 5.63
N CYS A 194 0.81 11.99 4.76
CA CYS A 194 -0.59 11.61 5.01
C CYS A 194 -0.75 10.88 6.34
N LYS A 195 0.19 9.99 6.69
CA LYS A 195 0.17 9.26 7.96
C LYS A 195 0.28 10.18 9.16
N SER A 196 1.22 11.14 9.15
CA SER A 196 1.35 12.11 10.26
C SER A 196 0.09 12.95 10.36
N ARG A 197 -0.38 13.47 9.23
CA ARG A 197 -1.56 14.31 9.15
C ARG A 197 -2.83 13.59 9.62
N ALA A 198 -3.04 12.33 9.23
CA ALA A 198 -4.19 11.53 9.64
C ALA A 198 -4.28 11.34 11.16
N LYS A 199 -3.14 11.26 11.85
CA LYS A 199 -3.09 11.22 13.32
C LYS A 199 -3.44 12.56 13.96
N GLU A 200 -2.93 13.65 13.40
CA GLU A 200 -3.19 14.99 13.94
C GLU A 200 -4.66 15.37 13.86
N ILE A 201 -5.33 15.07 12.73
CA ILE A 201 -6.75 15.38 12.53
C ILE A 201 -7.71 14.52 13.36
N VAL A 202 -7.20 13.56 14.14
CA VAL A 202 -8.01 12.93 15.20
C VAL A 202 -8.43 13.96 16.23
N ASN A 203 -7.50 14.84 16.63
CA ASN A 203 -7.71 15.84 17.69
C ASN A 203 -7.95 17.26 17.14
N ASP A 204 -7.44 17.57 15.95
CA ASP A 204 -7.55 18.90 15.32
C ASP A 204 -7.96 18.75 13.86
N PHE A 205 -9.27 18.57 13.66
CA PHE A 205 -9.87 18.35 12.34
C PHE A 205 -9.98 19.68 11.57
N SER A 206 -8.86 20.10 10.99
CA SER A 206 -8.71 21.34 10.20
C SER A 206 -7.74 21.13 9.02
N HIS A 207 -7.52 22.16 8.19
CA HIS A 207 -6.49 22.13 7.13
C HIS A 207 -5.19 22.88 7.53
N ASN A 208 -5.18 23.53 8.70
CA ASN A 208 -4.19 24.56 9.06
C ASN A 208 -2.76 24.05 9.29
N LYS A 209 -2.59 22.73 9.45
CA LYS A 209 -1.29 22.12 9.79
C LYS A 209 -0.63 21.39 8.63
N LEU A 210 -1.24 21.35 7.44
CA LEU A 210 -0.70 20.60 6.31
C LEU A 210 0.77 20.95 6.03
N ASP A 211 1.06 22.24 5.88
CA ASP A 211 2.40 22.72 5.51
C ASP A 211 3.44 22.39 6.58
N SER A 212 3.16 22.73 7.84
CA SER A 212 4.09 22.47 8.94
C SER A 212 4.31 20.98 9.18
N THR A 213 3.27 20.15 9.02
CA THR A 213 3.37 18.69 9.09
C THR A 213 4.20 18.12 7.94
N ALA A 214 3.97 18.59 6.71
CA ALA A 214 4.74 18.17 5.55
C ALA A 214 6.23 18.52 5.71
N GLN A 215 6.54 19.77 6.04
CA GLN A 215 7.92 20.23 6.29
C GLN A 215 8.61 19.42 7.39
N LYS A 216 7.90 19.17 8.49
CA LYS A 216 8.43 18.35 9.60
C LYS A 216 8.73 16.92 9.17
N VAL A 217 7.82 16.26 8.45
CA VAL A 217 8.04 14.89 7.96
C VAL A 217 9.21 14.84 6.99
N LEU A 218 9.29 15.79 6.05
CA LEU A 218 10.39 15.89 5.08
C LEU A 218 11.74 16.06 5.79
N LYS A 219 11.81 16.95 6.78
CA LYS A 219 13.03 17.18 7.55
C LYS A 219 13.41 15.97 8.40
N ASP A 220 12.49 15.48 9.21
CA ASP A 220 12.78 14.45 10.23
C ASP A 220 13.09 13.09 9.61
N LYS A 221 12.44 12.73 8.49
CA LYS A 221 12.59 11.39 7.89
C LYS A 221 13.56 11.35 6.72
N TYR A 222 13.69 12.44 5.99
CA TYR A 222 14.43 12.47 4.73
C TYR A 222 15.55 13.51 4.73
N ASN A 223 15.71 14.28 5.81
CA ASN A 223 16.64 15.41 5.88
C ASN A 223 16.46 16.38 4.70
N TYR A 224 15.21 16.60 4.28
CA TYR A 224 14.87 17.45 3.14
C TYR A 224 14.11 18.69 3.63
N ASP A 225 14.57 19.88 3.26
CA ASP A 225 14.11 21.16 3.80
C ASP A 225 13.52 22.13 2.75
N LYS A 226 13.57 21.78 1.46
CA LYS A 226 13.08 22.65 0.38
C LYS A 226 11.56 22.54 0.21
N TRP A 227 10.81 23.36 0.94
CA TRP A 227 9.34 23.38 0.80
C TRP A 227 8.84 23.92 -0.54
N MET A 228 9.44 25.02 -0.99
CA MET A 228 9.08 25.73 -2.21
C MET A 228 10.10 25.42 -3.31
N LEU A 229 9.62 24.81 -4.37
CA LEU A 229 10.39 24.52 -5.58
C LEU A 229 10.27 25.69 -6.53
N ARG A 230 11.39 26.12 -7.11
CA ARG A 230 11.46 27.25 -8.03
C ARG A 230 12.16 26.87 -9.31
N GLY A 231 11.73 27.45 -10.41
CA GLY A 231 12.40 27.34 -11.69
C GLY A 231 11.86 28.34 -12.70
N LYS A 232 12.43 28.35 -13.90
CA LYS A 232 12.08 29.31 -14.96
C LYS A 232 11.46 28.60 -16.15
N VAL A 233 10.49 29.26 -16.78
CA VAL A 233 9.99 28.92 -18.11
C VAL A 233 10.19 30.16 -18.98
N GLY A 234 11.13 30.08 -19.93
CA GLY A 234 11.63 31.26 -20.65
C GLY A 234 12.23 32.29 -19.69
N THR A 235 11.66 33.51 -19.68
CA THR A 235 12.12 34.62 -18.82
C THR A 235 11.36 34.72 -17.49
N LYS A 236 10.25 33.98 -17.32
CA LYS A 236 9.42 34.04 -16.12
C LYS A 236 9.90 33.06 -15.06
N GLU A 237 9.83 33.46 -13.80
CA GLU A 237 10.09 32.59 -12.65
C GLU A 237 8.77 32.09 -12.04
N TYR A 238 8.73 30.80 -11.74
CA TYR A 238 7.59 30.12 -11.15
C TYR A 238 8.00 29.42 -9.86
N GLY A 239 7.04 29.30 -8.94
CA GLY A 239 7.20 28.58 -7.69
C GLY A 239 5.99 27.70 -7.40
N LEU A 240 6.24 26.51 -6.86
CA LEU A 240 5.19 25.65 -6.30
C LEU A 240 5.70 24.92 -5.06
N THR A 241 4.78 24.60 -4.17
CA THR A 241 5.03 23.78 -2.99
C THR A 241 5.03 22.30 -3.36
N ILE A 242 5.78 21.49 -2.61
CA ILE A 242 5.79 20.02 -2.77
C ILE A 242 4.39 19.41 -2.66
N VAL A 243 3.55 19.97 -1.80
CA VAL A 243 2.13 19.61 -1.69
C VAL A 243 1.30 20.66 -2.39
N SER A 244 0.39 20.24 -3.25
CA SER A 244 -0.47 21.11 -4.06
C SER A 244 -1.94 21.09 -3.62
N GLY A 245 -2.34 20.15 -2.76
CA GLY A 245 -3.70 20.07 -2.24
C GLY A 245 -3.88 18.98 -1.18
N GLU A 246 -4.94 19.11 -0.38
CA GLU A 246 -5.33 18.17 0.67
C GLU A 246 -6.85 17.94 0.64
N ASN A 247 -7.25 16.68 0.84
CA ASN A 247 -8.59 16.32 1.26
C ASN A 247 -8.54 15.61 2.61
N ILE A 248 -9.44 15.98 3.53
CA ILE A 248 -9.60 15.29 4.82
C ILE A 248 -11.03 14.75 4.95
N PHE A 249 -11.20 13.62 5.61
CA PHE A 249 -12.51 13.05 5.92
C PHE A 249 -12.48 12.39 7.30
N GLY A 250 -13.58 12.49 8.03
CA GLY A 250 -13.75 11.84 9.32
C GLY A 250 -15.12 11.18 9.40
N GLY A 251 -15.16 9.93 9.88
CA GLY A 251 -16.41 9.24 10.20
C GLY A 251 -16.43 7.75 9.90
N SER A 252 -15.47 7.25 9.11
CA SER A 252 -15.42 5.82 8.77
C SER A 252 -14.01 5.38 8.41
N THR A 253 -13.69 4.10 8.66
CA THR A 253 -12.47 3.44 8.17
C THR A 253 -12.64 2.90 6.74
N SER A 254 -13.76 3.17 6.08
CA SER A 254 -14.07 2.60 4.77
C SER A 254 -13.55 3.42 3.59
N PRO A 255 -12.74 2.83 2.68
CA PRO A 255 -12.33 3.43 1.42
C PRO A 255 -13.49 4.03 0.63
N LYS A 256 -14.58 3.26 0.50
CA LYS A 256 -15.72 3.64 -0.32
C LYS A 256 -16.44 4.85 0.28
N GLN A 257 -16.59 4.91 1.60
CA GLN A 257 -17.26 6.02 2.27
C GLN A 257 -16.44 7.30 2.15
N ALA A 258 -15.14 7.27 2.46
CA ALA A 258 -14.26 8.43 2.31
C ALA A 258 -14.28 8.99 0.88
N MET A 259 -14.10 8.13 -0.13
CA MET A 259 -14.12 8.55 -1.54
C MET A 259 -15.50 9.09 -1.98
N THR A 260 -16.60 8.52 -1.48
CA THR A 260 -17.95 8.97 -1.82
C THR A 260 -18.25 10.33 -1.18
N SER A 261 -17.83 10.54 0.08
CA SER A 261 -17.96 11.83 0.75
C SER A 261 -17.20 12.93 0.02
N TRP A 262 -15.94 12.70 -0.37
CA TRP A 262 -15.18 13.69 -1.15
C TRP A 262 -15.79 13.95 -2.52
N LYS A 263 -16.26 12.92 -3.23
CA LYS A 263 -16.96 13.08 -4.51
C LYS A 263 -18.19 13.99 -4.39
N ASN A 264 -18.94 13.89 -3.30
CA ASN A 264 -20.17 14.65 -3.10
C ASN A 264 -19.95 16.05 -2.54
N SER A 265 -18.69 16.48 -2.35
CA SER A 265 -18.35 17.83 -1.90
C SER A 265 -17.58 18.56 -3.00
N PRO A 266 -18.09 19.70 -3.52
CA PRO A 266 -17.48 20.37 -4.66
C PRO A 266 -15.98 20.67 -4.51
N GLY A 267 -15.54 21.21 -3.36
CA GLY A 267 -14.13 21.52 -3.10
C GLY A 267 -13.25 20.26 -3.04
N HIS A 268 -13.70 19.23 -2.32
CA HIS A 268 -12.94 17.98 -2.25
C HIS A 268 -12.90 17.26 -3.60
N TYR A 269 -14.01 17.26 -4.33
CA TYR A 269 -14.08 16.64 -5.64
C TYR A 269 -13.16 17.36 -6.64
N HIS A 270 -13.10 18.69 -6.60
CA HIS A 270 -12.15 19.48 -7.38
C HIS A 270 -10.71 18.98 -7.20
N ASN A 271 -10.25 18.79 -5.95
CA ASN A 271 -8.92 18.21 -5.68
C ASN A 271 -8.77 16.79 -6.26
N MET A 272 -9.79 15.93 -6.10
CA MET A 272 -9.73 14.55 -6.62
C MET A 272 -9.50 14.51 -8.14
N ILE A 273 -10.10 15.45 -8.88
CA ILE A 273 -10.06 15.48 -10.35
C ILE A 273 -9.22 16.61 -10.94
N HIS A 274 -8.46 17.34 -10.13
CA HIS A 274 -7.63 18.44 -10.63
C HIS A 274 -6.70 17.97 -11.75
N SER A 275 -6.77 18.62 -12.92
CA SER A 275 -6.09 18.19 -14.15
C SER A 275 -4.57 18.24 -14.03
N ASP A 276 -4.06 19.09 -13.13
CA ASP A 276 -2.64 19.42 -13.05
C ASP A 276 -1.87 18.52 -12.09
N TYR A 277 -2.56 17.86 -11.16
CA TYR A 277 -1.94 16.89 -10.26
C TYR A 277 -1.45 15.66 -11.04
N ARG A 278 -0.30 15.13 -10.62
CA ARG A 278 0.37 13.97 -11.21
C ARG A 278 0.65 12.88 -10.18
N TYR A 279 0.84 13.28 -8.91
CA TYR A 279 1.19 12.39 -7.83
C TYR A 279 0.24 12.57 -6.66
N GLY A 280 0.14 11.56 -5.82
CA GLY A 280 -0.59 11.66 -4.57
C GLY A 280 -0.41 10.45 -3.69
N ALA A 281 -0.96 10.53 -2.49
CA ALA A 281 -1.07 9.41 -1.58
C ALA A 281 -2.28 9.62 -0.67
N MET A 282 -2.60 8.60 0.11
CA MET A 282 -3.57 8.74 1.19
C MET A 282 -3.27 7.80 2.34
N ALA A 283 -3.69 8.19 3.54
CA ALA A 283 -3.60 7.38 4.74
C ALA A 283 -4.90 7.48 5.55
N SER A 284 -5.18 6.43 6.33
CA SER A 284 -6.29 6.40 7.27
C SER A 284 -5.76 6.06 8.66
N TYR A 285 -6.20 6.80 9.67
CA TYR A 285 -5.91 6.53 11.08
C TYR A 285 -7.18 6.75 11.91
N GLU A 286 -7.68 5.72 12.60
CA GLU A 286 -8.88 5.80 13.45
C GLU A 286 -10.12 6.41 12.75
N GLY A 287 -10.30 6.10 11.46
CA GLY A 287 -11.42 6.60 10.66
C GLY A 287 -11.28 8.07 10.23
N ARG A 288 -10.07 8.63 10.38
CA ARG A 288 -9.63 9.88 9.76
C ARG A 288 -8.82 9.59 8.53
N TRP A 289 -9.27 10.11 7.39
CA TRP A 289 -8.63 9.97 6.09
C TRP A 289 -7.99 11.28 5.68
N VAL A 290 -6.80 11.17 5.10
CA VAL A 290 -6.08 12.27 4.45
C VAL A 290 -5.66 11.80 3.08
N ALA A 291 -5.92 12.60 2.05
CA ALA A 291 -5.29 12.48 0.75
C ALA A 291 -4.52 13.75 0.44
N ILE A 292 -3.27 13.59 -0.01
CA ILE A 292 -2.38 14.68 -0.39
C ILE A 292 -2.04 14.52 -1.87
N PHE A 293 -2.02 15.65 -2.57
CA PHE A 293 -1.81 15.73 -4.01
C PHE A 293 -0.58 16.57 -4.32
N SER A 294 0.11 16.25 -5.42
CA SER A 294 1.24 17.03 -5.92
C SER A 294 1.28 17.08 -7.45
N MET A 295 1.82 18.17 -7.97
CA MET A 295 2.16 18.31 -9.39
C MET A 295 3.49 17.65 -9.76
N VAL A 296 4.36 17.39 -8.78
CA VAL A 296 5.73 16.89 -8.98
C VAL A 296 5.94 15.52 -8.36
N ASP A 297 6.95 14.80 -8.86
CA ASP A 297 7.39 13.52 -8.31
C ASP A 297 8.16 13.76 -7.02
N VAL A 298 7.42 13.76 -5.92
CA VAL A 298 7.99 14.01 -4.59
C VAL A 298 8.97 12.91 -4.19
N ASP A 299 8.79 11.68 -4.66
CA ASP A 299 9.69 10.58 -4.33
C ASP A 299 11.05 10.79 -4.99
N GLU A 300 11.09 11.08 -6.30
CA GLU A 300 12.33 11.36 -7.03
C GLU A 300 13.06 12.62 -6.52
N ILE A 301 12.31 13.68 -6.22
CA ILE A 301 12.87 14.93 -5.70
C ILE A 301 13.50 14.71 -4.32
N VAL A 302 12.81 14.04 -3.41
CA VAL A 302 13.24 13.93 -2.01
C VAL A 302 14.28 12.83 -1.82
N LEU A 303 14.16 11.72 -2.54
CA LEU A 303 15.04 10.55 -2.35
C LEU A 303 16.27 10.59 -3.25
N ASN A 304 16.14 11.15 -4.46
CA ASN A 304 17.20 11.11 -5.48
C ASN A 304 17.70 12.51 -5.87
N ASN A 305 17.13 13.58 -5.30
CA ASN A 305 17.41 14.96 -5.72
C ASN A 305 17.22 15.16 -7.23
N ASN A 306 16.26 14.43 -7.82
CA ASN A 306 15.94 14.49 -9.24
C ASN A 306 14.76 15.45 -9.46
N MET A 307 15.02 16.55 -10.18
CA MET A 307 14.07 17.64 -10.39
C MET A 307 13.35 17.59 -11.74
N GLU A 308 13.46 16.51 -12.52
CA GLU A 308 12.88 16.41 -13.87
C GLU A 308 11.37 16.70 -13.90
N SER A 309 10.64 16.19 -12.91
CA SER A 309 9.19 16.42 -12.80
C SER A 309 8.83 17.90 -12.52
N LEU A 310 9.76 18.70 -11.98
CA LEU A 310 9.56 20.12 -11.74
C LEU A 310 9.38 20.88 -13.05
N GLU A 311 10.20 20.62 -14.06
CA GLU A 311 10.12 21.32 -15.36
C GLU A 311 8.73 21.14 -15.98
N SER A 312 8.22 19.90 -15.95
CA SER A 312 6.86 19.59 -16.42
C SER A 312 5.78 20.30 -15.61
N ALA A 313 5.96 20.45 -14.29
CA ALA A 313 5.03 21.18 -13.44
C ALA A 313 5.04 22.69 -13.72
N LEU A 314 6.21 23.29 -13.93
CA LEU A 314 6.33 24.72 -14.25
C LEU A 314 5.71 25.04 -15.60
N GLN A 315 5.86 24.16 -16.60
CA GLN A 315 5.17 24.29 -17.90
C GLN A 315 3.64 24.16 -17.79
N ILE A 316 3.10 23.58 -16.71
CA ILE A 316 1.65 23.59 -16.46
C ILE A 316 1.21 24.95 -15.91
N LEU A 317 2.04 25.57 -15.05
CA LEU A 317 1.75 26.88 -14.44
C LEU A 317 1.87 28.06 -15.42
N ASP A 318 2.61 27.91 -16.52
CA ASP A 318 2.75 28.93 -17.57
C ASP A 318 1.60 28.93 -18.61
N ARG A 319 0.65 28.00 -18.53
CA ARG A 319 -0.49 27.86 -19.47
C ARG A 319 -1.59 28.87 -19.20
#